data_AF-A0AA85K9U8-F1
#
_entry.id   AF-A0AA85K9U8-F1
#
_cell.length_a   1.000
_cell.length_b   1.000
_cell.length_c   1.000
_cell.angle_alpha   90.00
_cell.angle_beta   90.00
_cell.angle_gamma   90.00
#
_symmetry.space_group_name_H-M   'P 1'
#
loop_
_entity.id
_entity.type
_entity.pdbx_description
1 polymer ?
#
loop_
_entity_poly.entity_id
_entity_poly.type
_entity_poly.pdbx_seq_one_letter_code
_entity_poly.pdbx_strand_id
1 'polypeptide(L)'
;MGAGSSNQTRDVTFHPDDIIVSEEVVNRIRKAAAPVKETESEVHTPESFKAKYSLSLKHELEEAEKRYEKSLRLIEHRDEELFNKAAEEYTRTVERLENKYMRPTPGGCCAAAEQRVEDCYKQNPGRILLCSKFVTEYDRCVQNFLVTLSRKMSNTA
;
A
#
# COMPACT_ATOMS: atom_id res chain seq x y z
N MET A 1 6.92 38.57 -3.35
CA MET A 1 7.27 37.74 -2.18
C MET A 1 6.39 38.19 -1.02
N GLY A 2 5.24 37.54 -0.80
CA GLY A 2 4.34 37.87 0.31
C GLY A 2 4.07 36.61 1.12
N ALA A 3 4.66 36.52 2.31
CA ALA A 3 4.44 35.42 3.24
C ALA A 3 3.27 35.77 4.17
N GLY A 4 2.11 35.15 3.91
CA GLY A 4 0.98 35.19 4.83
C GLY A 4 1.07 34.03 5.82
N SER A 5 1.47 34.32 7.06
CA SER A 5 1.45 33.34 8.16
C SER A 5 0.01 33.13 8.61
N SER A 6 -0.56 31.97 8.27
CA SER A 6 -1.93 31.58 8.67
C SER A 6 -1.88 30.95 10.07
N ASN A 7 -2.23 31.72 11.09
CA ASN A 7 -2.49 31.20 12.43
C ASN A 7 -3.88 30.53 12.45
N GLN A 8 -3.94 29.29 11.99
CA GLN A 8 -5.16 28.48 12.06
C GLN A 8 -5.19 27.72 13.38
N THR A 9 -6.01 28.17 14.32
CA THR A 9 -6.32 27.43 15.55
C THR A 9 -7.20 26.23 15.18
N ARG A 10 -6.80 25.02 15.57
CA ARG A 10 -7.58 23.79 15.35
C ARG A 10 -8.02 23.25 16.71
N ASP A 11 -9.29 22.90 16.82
CA ASP A 11 -9.79 22.19 17.99
C ASP A 11 -9.37 20.73 17.91
N VAL A 12 -8.78 20.24 19.01
CA VAL A 12 -8.37 18.85 19.18
C VAL A 12 -9.18 18.27 20.34
N THR A 13 -9.87 17.17 20.07
CA THR A 13 -10.62 16.41 21.09
C THR A 13 -9.74 15.27 21.56
N PHE A 14 -9.46 15.22 22.86
CA PHE A 14 -8.70 14.13 23.49
C PHE A 14 -9.66 13.17 24.18
N HIS A 15 -9.44 11.87 23.99
CA HIS A 15 -10.08 10.85 24.82
C HIS A 15 -9.29 10.64 26.12
N PRO A 16 -9.93 10.20 27.22
CA PRO A 16 -9.23 9.96 28.49
C PRO A 16 -8.06 8.98 28.38
N ASP A 17 -8.12 8.04 27.43
CA ASP A 17 -7.09 7.02 27.19
C ASP A 17 -5.87 7.57 26.43
N ASP A 18 -5.98 8.75 25.80
CA ASP A 18 -4.86 9.42 25.11
C ASP A 18 -3.94 10.17 26.09
N ILE A 19 -4.36 10.32 27.35
CA ILE A 19 -3.66 11.09 28.37
C ILE A 19 -2.85 10.15 29.25
N ILE A 20 -1.59 9.94 28.88
CA ILE A 20 -0.66 9.13 29.68
C ILE A 20 -0.12 9.98 30.83
N VAL A 21 -0.54 9.68 32.06
CA VAL A 21 -0.05 10.35 33.27
C VAL A 21 1.08 9.53 33.87
N SER A 22 2.28 10.11 33.93
CA SER A 22 3.44 9.48 34.57
C SER A 22 3.18 9.18 36.05
N GLU A 23 3.72 8.06 36.53
CA GLU A 23 3.52 7.56 37.90
C GLU A 23 3.96 8.57 38.98
N GLU A 24 4.97 9.39 38.69
CA GLU A 24 5.42 10.50 39.53
C GLU A 24 4.33 11.57 39.74
N VAL A 25 3.59 11.91 38.69
CA VAL A 25 2.50 12.91 38.75
C VAL A 25 1.33 12.36 39.56
N VAL A 26 1.01 11.08 39.39
CA VAL A 26 -0.02 10.39 40.19
C VAL A 26 0.37 10.39 41.68
N ASN A 27 1.63 10.09 41.98
CA ASN A 27 2.14 10.08 43.36
C ASN A 27 2.10 11.47 44.00
N ARG A 28 2.39 12.53 43.23
CA ARG A 28 2.29 13.91 43.70
C ARG A 28 0.84 14.31 43.99
N ILE A 29 -0.11 13.93 43.13
CA ILE A 29 -1.53 14.20 43.35
C ILE A 29 -2.02 13.46 44.61
N ARG A 30 -1.65 12.18 44.79
CA ARG A 30 -2.01 11.42 45.99
C ARG A 30 -1.42 12.02 47.27
N LYS A 31 -0.16 12.46 47.22
CA LYS A 31 0.50 13.13 48.36
C LYS A 31 -0.12 14.48 48.69
N ALA A 32 -0.58 15.22 47.68
CA ALA A 32 -1.28 16.49 47.86
C ALA A 32 -2.74 16.31 48.32
N ALA A 33 -3.39 15.19 47.99
CA ALA A 33 -4.74 14.86 48.41
C ALA A 33 -4.81 14.20 49.80
N ALA A 34 -3.68 13.80 50.40
CA ALA A 34 -3.64 13.27 51.75
C ALA A 34 -3.78 14.42 52.77
N PRO A 35 -4.72 14.33 53.74
CA PRO A 35 -4.76 15.29 54.84
C PRO A 35 -3.54 15.05 55.73
N VAL A 36 -2.77 16.11 56.00
CA VAL A 36 -1.62 16.06 56.90
C VAL A 36 -2.08 15.68 58.30
N LYS A 37 -1.89 14.41 58.69
CA LYS A 37 -1.74 13.98 60.08
C LYS A 37 -0.79 12.78 60.13
N GLU A 38 0.41 13.03 60.67
CA GLU A 38 1.20 12.01 61.35
C GLU A 38 0.36 11.45 62.50
N THR A 39 0.02 10.16 62.43
CA THR A 39 -0.14 9.25 63.56
C THR A 39 -0.34 7.85 63.02
N GLU A 40 0.51 6.93 63.44
CA GLU A 40 0.40 5.49 63.25
C GLU A 40 -1.01 5.01 63.62
N SER A 41 -1.67 4.34 62.69
CA SER A 41 -2.78 3.43 62.99
C SER A 41 -2.84 2.40 61.88
N GLU A 42 -2.36 1.20 62.19
CA GLU A 42 -2.58 -0.01 61.41
C GLU A 42 -4.09 -0.19 61.19
N VAL A 43 -4.55 0.08 59.98
CA VAL A 43 -5.84 -0.41 59.52
C VAL A 43 -5.59 -1.85 59.03
N HIS A 44 -5.90 -2.81 59.90
CA HIS A 44 -5.92 -4.23 59.59
C HIS A 44 -7.02 -4.49 58.55
N THR A 45 -6.70 -4.34 57.26
CA THR A 45 -7.55 -4.84 56.18
C THR A 45 -7.45 -6.37 56.15
N PRO A 46 -8.54 -7.13 56.13
CA PRO A 46 -8.45 -8.59 56.08
C PRO A 46 -7.79 -8.99 54.75
N GLU A 47 -6.62 -9.64 54.80
CA GLU A 47 -5.84 -10.09 53.64
C GLU A 47 -6.69 -10.87 52.62
N SER A 48 -7.74 -11.55 53.10
CA SER A 48 -8.72 -12.28 52.29
C SER A 48 -9.45 -11.43 51.25
N PHE A 49 -9.76 -10.16 51.54
CA PHE A 49 -10.41 -9.27 50.57
C PHE A 49 -9.44 -8.84 49.47
N LYS A 50 -8.22 -8.45 49.82
CA LYS A 50 -7.17 -8.04 48.86
C LYS A 50 -6.80 -9.17 47.89
N ALA A 51 -6.75 -10.41 48.37
CA ALA A 51 -6.52 -11.59 47.54
C ALA A 51 -7.66 -11.86 46.54
N LYS A 52 -8.94 -11.71 46.95
CA LYS A 52 -10.10 -11.87 46.05
C LYS A 52 -10.17 -10.79 44.97
N TYR A 53 -9.93 -9.52 45.34
CA TYR A 53 -9.88 -8.43 44.34
C TYR A 53 -8.74 -8.62 43.34
N SER A 54 -7.56 -9.07 43.79
CA SER A 54 -6.44 -9.32 42.87
C SER A 54 -6.67 -10.51 41.94
N LEU A 55 -7.42 -11.53 42.37
CA LEU A 55 -7.83 -12.64 41.51
C LEU A 55 -8.88 -12.21 40.47
N SER A 56 -9.90 -11.45 40.90
CA SER A 56 -10.92 -10.89 39.99
C SER A 56 -10.29 -10.00 38.92
N LEU A 57 -9.38 -9.11 39.32
CA LEU A 57 -8.67 -8.21 38.41
C LEU A 57 -7.82 -8.98 37.39
N LYS A 58 -7.13 -10.05 37.82
CA LYS A 58 -6.38 -10.92 36.91
C LYS A 58 -7.28 -11.61 35.89
N HIS A 59 -8.44 -12.10 36.33
CA HIS A 59 -9.41 -12.73 35.44
C HIS A 59 -9.98 -11.73 34.41
N GLU A 60 -10.32 -10.52 34.86
CA GLU A 60 -10.80 -9.44 33.97
C GLU A 60 -9.72 -9.03 32.95
N LEU A 61 -8.46 -8.97 33.35
CA LEU A 61 -7.33 -8.73 32.44
C LEU A 61 -7.18 -9.85 31.41
N GLU A 62 -7.25 -11.12 31.83
CA GLU A 62 -7.17 -12.27 30.92
C GLU A 62 -8.33 -12.29 29.92
N GLU A 63 -9.55 -11.92 30.35
CA GLU A 63 -10.70 -11.76 29.45
C GLU A 63 -10.55 -10.59 28.49
N ALA A 64 -9.97 -9.47 28.93
CA ALA A 64 -9.65 -8.35 28.06
C ALA A 64 -8.60 -8.76 27.01
N GLU A 65 -7.52 -9.42 27.43
CA GLU A 65 -6.46 -9.92 26.55
C GLU A 65 -7.01 -10.90 25.50
N LYS A 66 -7.82 -11.88 25.91
CA LYS A 66 -8.49 -12.81 24.98
C LYS A 66 -9.38 -12.09 23.96
N ARG A 67 -10.08 -11.02 24.38
CA ARG A 67 -10.91 -10.21 23.46
C ARG A 67 -10.04 -9.45 22.47
N TYR A 68 -8.95 -8.85 22.92
CA TYR A 68 -8.03 -8.12 22.04
C TYR A 68 -7.33 -9.06 21.07
N GLU A 69 -6.81 -10.20 21.51
CA GLU A 69 -6.22 -11.20 20.62
C GLU A 69 -7.20 -11.66 19.55
N LYS A 70 -8.45 -11.94 19.93
CA LYS A 70 -9.48 -12.34 18.98
C LYS A 70 -9.76 -11.24 17.94
N SER A 71 -9.81 -9.99 18.39
CA SER A 71 -9.99 -8.84 17.49
C SER A 71 -8.79 -8.67 16.56
N LEU A 72 -7.58 -8.81 17.09
CA LEU A 72 -6.35 -8.68 16.32
C LEU A 72 -6.29 -9.73 15.20
N ARG A 73 -6.55 -11.00 15.53
CA ARG A 73 -6.59 -12.09 14.53
C ARG A 73 -7.63 -11.84 13.44
N LEU A 74 -8.78 -11.26 13.80
CA LEU A 74 -9.82 -10.93 12.81
C LEU A 74 -9.35 -9.82 11.85
N ILE A 75 -8.68 -8.80 12.38
CA ILE A 75 -8.13 -7.70 11.58
C ILE A 75 -7.01 -8.23 10.67
N GLU A 76 -6.06 -8.98 11.23
CA GLU A 76 -4.96 -9.59 10.47
C GLU A 76 -5.48 -10.46 9.31
N HIS A 77 -6.47 -11.31 9.58
CA HIS A 77 -7.09 -12.13 8.55
C HIS A 77 -7.78 -11.30 7.47
N ARG A 78 -8.49 -10.24 7.85
CA ARG A 78 -9.15 -9.34 6.90
C ARG A 78 -8.13 -8.58 6.05
N ASP A 79 -7.04 -8.12 6.65
CA ASP A 79 -5.98 -7.41 5.97
C ASP A 79 -5.25 -8.33 4.98
N GLU A 80 -5.00 -9.58 5.38
CA GLU A 80 -4.44 -10.61 4.50
C GLU A 80 -5.37 -10.89 3.30
N GLU A 81 -6.68 -11.03 3.52
CA GLU A 81 -7.64 -11.18 2.41
C GLU A 81 -7.63 -9.99 1.45
N LEU A 82 -7.59 -8.76 1.98
CA LEU A 82 -7.56 -7.55 1.18
C LEU A 82 -6.27 -7.44 0.39
N PHE A 83 -5.13 -7.75 1.02
CA PHE A 83 -3.84 -7.79 0.36
C PHE A 83 -3.84 -8.82 -0.78
N ASN A 84 -4.32 -10.04 -0.53
CA ASN A 84 -4.39 -11.09 -1.55
C ASN A 84 -5.27 -10.69 -2.73
N LYS A 85 -6.46 -10.11 -2.47
CA LYS A 85 -7.33 -9.59 -3.54
C LYS A 85 -6.65 -8.49 -4.35
N ALA A 86 -5.96 -7.55 -3.68
CA ALA A 86 -5.22 -6.48 -4.34
C ALA A 86 -4.05 -7.02 -5.19
N ALA A 87 -3.31 -8.01 -4.68
CA ALA A 87 -2.21 -8.65 -5.40
C ALA A 87 -2.70 -9.41 -6.64
N GLU A 88 -3.83 -10.10 -6.54
CA GLU A 88 -4.47 -10.75 -7.69
C GLU A 88 -4.93 -9.74 -8.74
N GLU A 89 -5.62 -8.67 -8.32
CA GLU A 89 -6.09 -7.59 -9.21
C GLU A 89 -4.92 -6.93 -9.93
N TYR A 90 -3.84 -6.64 -9.21
CA TYR A 90 -2.60 -6.08 -9.77
C TYR A 90 -2.01 -7.01 -10.82
N THR A 91 -1.82 -8.29 -10.49
CA THR A 91 -1.26 -9.28 -11.40
C THR A 91 -2.10 -9.42 -12.67
N ARG A 92 -3.43 -9.55 -12.52
CA ARG A 92 -4.37 -9.61 -13.66
C ARG A 92 -4.31 -8.36 -14.53
N THR A 93 -4.15 -7.19 -13.92
CA THR A 93 -4.09 -5.92 -14.63
C THR A 93 -2.77 -5.79 -15.39
N VAL A 94 -1.64 -6.11 -14.76
CA VAL A 94 -0.33 -6.14 -15.41
C VAL A 94 -0.34 -7.10 -16.60
N GLU A 95 -0.79 -8.33 -16.41
CA GLU A 95 -0.86 -9.32 -17.50
C GLU A 95 -1.74 -8.83 -18.66
N ARG A 96 -2.88 -8.21 -18.37
CA ARG A 96 -3.76 -7.62 -19.40
C ARG A 96 -3.07 -6.52 -20.18
N LEU A 97 -2.33 -5.64 -19.49
CA LEU A 97 -1.60 -4.55 -20.13
C LEU A 97 -0.42 -5.07 -20.94
N GLU A 98 0.33 -6.03 -20.40
CA GLU A 98 1.42 -6.69 -21.11
C GLU A 98 0.89 -7.38 -22.37
N ASN A 99 -0.19 -8.15 -22.28
CA ASN A 99 -0.80 -8.81 -23.44
C ASN A 99 -1.31 -7.81 -24.50
N LYS A 100 -1.78 -6.64 -24.08
CA LYS A 100 -2.32 -5.62 -24.99
C LYS A 100 -1.24 -4.75 -25.64
N TYR A 101 -0.15 -4.46 -24.93
CA TYR A 101 0.80 -3.43 -25.33
C TYR A 101 2.26 -3.89 -25.42
N MET A 102 2.65 -4.93 -24.67
CA MET A 102 4.05 -5.38 -24.59
C MET A 102 4.30 -6.70 -25.30
N ARG A 103 3.35 -7.64 -25.31
CA ARG A 103 3.51 -8.88 -26.08
C ARG A 103 3.56 -8.52 -27.55
N PRO A 104 4.67 -8.80 -28.25
CA PRO A 104 4.73 -8.62 -29.69
C PRO A 104 3.63 -9.48 -30.30
N THR A 105 2.74 -8.89 -31.09
CA THR A 105 1.85 -9.69 -31.95
C THR A 105 2.71 -10.68 -32.73
N PRO A 106 2.24 -11.93 -32.96
CA PRO A 106 2.94 -12.87 -33.82
C PRO A 106 3.03 -12.25 -35.22
N GLY A 107 4.19 -11.67 -35.52
CA GLY A 107 4.34 -10.64 -36.52
C GLY A 107 4.27 -9.25 -35.90
N GLY A 108 5.44 -8.65 -35.68
CA GLY A 108 5.55 -7.22 -35.40
C GLY A 108 4.86 -6.39 -36.48
N CYS A 109 4.78 -5.07 -36.27
CA CYS A 109 4.30 -4.21 -37.35
C CYS A 109 5.09 -4.50 -38.63
N CYS A 110 4.39 -4.68 -39.75
CA CYS A 110 5.00 -4.94 -41.06
C CYS A 110 5.67 -6.31 -41.26
N ALA A 111 5.38 -7.32 -40.43
CA ALA A 111 6.00 -8.65 -40.55
C ALA A 111 5.90 -9.29 -41.96
N ALA A 112 4.77 -9.09 -42.67
CA ALA A 112 4.63 -9.58 -44.05
C ALA A 112 5.50 -8.84 -45.08
N ALA A 113 5.84 -7.57 -44.83
CA ALA A 113 6.77 -6.81 -45.66
C ALA A 113 8.22 -7.13 -45.29
N GLU A 114 8.51 -7.32 -44.00
CA GLU A 114 9.82 -7.78 -43.49
C GLU A 114 10.21 -9.14 -44.10
N GLN A 115 9.30 -10.11 -44.08
CA GLN A 115 9.55 -11.43 -44.67
C GLN A 115 9.91 -11.34 -46.15
N ARG A 116 9.25 -10.47 -46.93
CA ARG A 116 9.54 -10.28 -48.36
C ARG A 116 10.92 -9.67 -48.61
N VAL A 117 11.39 -8.80 -47.71
CA VAL A 117 12.76 -8.25 -47.76
C VAL A 117 13.77 -9.37 -47.48
N GLU A 118 13.55 -10.15 -46.43
CA GLU A 118 14.42 -11.28 -46.10
C GLU A 118 14.51 -12.31 -47.22
N ASP A 119 13.37 -12.70 -47.78
CA ASP A 119 13.31 -13.69 -48.85
C ASP A 119 14.07 -13.20 -50.08
N CYS A 120 13.97 -11.90 -50.41
CA CYS A 120 14.72 -11.32 -51.52
C CYS A 120 16.24 -11.33 -51.26
N TYR A 121 16.69 -11.00 -50.05
CA TYR A 121 18.10 -11.06 -49.70
C TYR A 121 18.65 -12.48 -49.74
N LYS A 122 17.89 -13.46 -49.25
CA LYS A 122 18.24 -14.89 -49.33
C LYS A 122 18.37 -15.38 -50.78
N GLN A 123 17.51 -14.89 -51.68
CA GLN A 123 17.53 -15.23 -53.10
C GLN A 123 18.62 -14.49 -53.91
N ASN A 124 19.09 -13.34 -53.43
CA ASN A 124 20.04 -12.48 -54.15
C ASN A 124 21.32 -12.18 -53.33
N PRO A 125 22.11 -13.21 -52.98
CA PRO A 125 23.37 -13.00 -52.26
C PRO A 125 24.32 -12.13 -53.08
N GLY A 126 24.90 -11.10 -52.45
CA GLY A 126 25.80 -10.14 -53.10
C GLY A 126 25.14 -9.15 -54.07
N ARG A 127 23.82 -9.23 -54.30
CA ARG A 127 23.06 -8.32 -55.19
C ARG A 127 21.85 -7.70 -54.47
N ILE A 128 22.07 -7.24 -53.25
CA ILE A 128 21.01 -6.71 -52.37
C ILE A 128 20.24 -5.50 -52.94
N LEU A 129 20.85 -4.73 -53.85
CA LEU A 129 20.21 -3.55 -54.46
C LEU A 129 18.98 -3.90 -55.31
N LEU A 130 18.88 -5.14 -55.80
CA LEU A 130 17.70 -5.65 -56.50
C LEU A 130 16.47 -5.73 -55.58
N CYS A 131 16.69 -5.78 -54.27
CA CYS A 131 15.63 -5.86 -53.26
C CYS A 131 15.09 -4.50 -52.81
N SER A 132 15.60 -3.39 -53.37
CA SER A 132 15.21 -2.02 -53.01
C SER A 132 13.70 -1.81 -53.02
N LYS A 133 12.97 -2.38 -53.99
CA LYS A 133 11.51 -2.30 -54.03
C LYS A 133 10.83 -2.85 -52.76
N PHE A 134 11.31 -3.99 -52.25
CA PHE A 134 10.75 -4.62 -51.05
C PHE A 134 11.10 -3.82 -49.80
N VAL A 135 12.31 -3.25 -49.74
CA VAL A 135 12.75 -2.38 -48.65
C VAL A 135 11.89 -1.11 -48.59
N THR A 136 11.62 -0.46 -49.72
CA THR A 136 10.74 0.72 -49.77
C THR A 136 9.31 0.39 -49.32
N GLU A 137 8.81 -0.81 -49.61
CA GLU A 137 7.49 -1.25 -49.15
C GLU A 137 7.45 -1.45 -47.62
N TYR A 138 8.50 -2.06 -47.07
CA TYR A 138 8.67 -2.19 -45.62
C TYR A 138 8.77 -0.82 -44.94
N ASP A 139 9.62 0.07 -45.44
CA ASP A 139 9.78 1.44 -44.92
C ASP A 139 8.45 2.20 -44.92
N ARG A 140 7.67 2.12 -46.01
CA ARG A 140 6.36 2.76 -46.08
C ARG A 140 5.41 2.22 -45.00
N CYS A 141 5.43 0.92 -44.75
CA CYS A 141 4.62 0.31 -43.71
C CYS A 141 5.03 0.82 -42.32
N VAL A 142 6.33 0.87 -42.02
CA VAL A 142 6.85 1.39 -40.74
C VAL A 142 6.47 2.85 -40.56
N GLN A 143 6.67 3.69 -41.57
CA GLN A 143 6.31 5.11 -41.52
C GLN A 143 4.81 5.31 -41.26
N ASN A 144 3.95 4.57 -41.96
CA ASN A 144 2.51 4.63 -41.74
C ASN A 144 2.11 4.21 -40.32
N PHE A 145 2.78 3.19 -39.78
CA PHE A 145 2.54 2.74 -38.41
C PHE A 145 2.95 3.81 -37.39
N LEU A 146 4.14 4.40 -37.54
CA LEU A 146 4.63 5.47 -36.66
C LEU A 146 3.69 6.68 -36.68
N VAL A 147 3.23 7.11 -37.85
CA VAL A 147 2.24 8.20 -37.98
C VAL A 147 0.92 7.83 -37.29
N THR A 148 0.45 6.59 -37.46
CA THR A 148 -0.79 6.12 -36.84
C THR A 148 -0.68 6.07 -35.31
N LEU A 149 0.46 5.61 -34.78
CA LEU A 149 0.72 5.62 -33.34
C LEU A 149 0.77 7.03 -32.77
N SER A 150 1.47 7.95 -33.44
CA SER A 150 1.54 9.36 -33.05
C SER A 150 0.15 10.02 -33.00
N ARG A 151 -0.70 9.76 -34.00
CA ARG A 151 -2.09 10.25 -34.02
C ARG A 151 -2.94 9.64 -32.90
N LYS A 152 -2.82 8.35 -32.63
CA LYS A 152 -3.56 7.69 -31.55
C LYS A 152 -3.21 8.29 -30.19
N MET A 153 -1.92 8.52 -29.91
CA MET A 153 -1.48 9.14 -28.66
C MET A 153 -2.00 10.59 -28.50
N SER A 154 -2.08 11.34 -29.61
CA SER A 154 -2.57 12.72 -29.60
C SER A 154 -4.09 12.82 -29.37
N ASN A 155 -4.86 11.80 -29.78
CA ASN A 155 -6.32 11.78 -29.62
C ASN A 155 -6.78 11.19 -28.27
N THR A 156 -5.88 10.61 -27.49
CA THR A 156 -6.17 10.03 -26.16
C THR A 156 -5.74 10.92 -24.99
N ALA A 157 -5.18 12.10 -25.26
CA ALA A 157 -4.88 13.15 -24.29
C ALA A 157 -6.01 14.19 -24.28
#